data_AF-A0A257V5A6-F1
#
_entry.id   AF-A0A257V5A6-F1
#
_cell.length_a   1.000
_cell.length_b   1.000
_cell.length_c   1.000
_cell.angle_alpha   90.00
_cell.angle_beta   90.00
_cell.angle_gamma   90.00
#
_symmetry.space_group_name_H-M   'P 1'
#
loop_
_entity.id
_entity.type
_entity.pdbx_description
1 polymer ?
#
loop_
_entity_poly.entity_id
_entity_poly.type
_entity_poly.pdbx_seq_one_letter_code
_entity_poly.pdbx_strand_id
1 'polypeptide(L)'
;MKALRWRVEHAQHISAEDIPRFGQMGVIASMQTIHCTSDAPYVLARLGPKRAEEGAYVWQKLMKSGAIVTDGTDAPVEDVDPIPNYYAAVTRKLADGTVFFGDQKMSRMEALKAYTVNNAIAAFEENIKGSLSIGKLADITV
;
A
#
# COMPACT_ATOMS: atom_id res chain seq x y z
N MET A 1 -9.09 22.94 -13.22
CA MET A 1 -7.82 22.83 -12.48
C MET A 1 -7.20 21.47 -12.79
N LYS A 2 -5.89 21.39 -13.01
CA LYS A 2 -5.18 20.11 -13.22
C LYS A 2 -5.17 19.35 -11.89
N ALA A 3 -5.54 18.07 -11.88
CA ALA A 3 -5.47 17.26 -10.67
C ALA A 3 -4.00 17.10 -10.25
N LEU A 4 -3.66 17.52 -9.03
CA LEU A 4 -2.26 17.51 -8.54
C LEU A 4 -1.81 16.14 -8.02
N ARG A 5 -2.75 15.22 -7.72
CA ARG A 5 -2.50 13.85 -7.20
C ARG A 5 -1.46 13.82 -6.08
N TRP A 6 -1.72 14.62 -5.04
CA TRP A 6 -0.87 14.66 -3.86
C TRP A 6 -0.71 13.25 -3.28
N ARG A 7 0.52 12.93 -2.88
CA ARG A 7 0.89 11.61 -2.39
C ARG A 7 1.70 11.77 -1.11
N VAL A 8 1.42 10.90 -0.15
CA VAL A 8 2.26 10.73 1.04
C VAL A 8 3.02 9.43 0.85
N GLU A 9 4.36 9.54 0.80
CA GLU A 9 5.21 8.35 0.78
C GLU A 9 5.21 7.66 2.12
N HIS A 10 5.39 6.34 2.07
CA HIS A 10 5.30 5.39 3.16
C HIS A 10 3.90 5.24 3.74
N ALA A 11 3.31 6.35 4.22
CA ALA A 11 2.01 6.39 4.90
C ALA A 11 1.85 5.24 5.93
N GLN A 12 2.97 4.83 6.55
CA GLN A 12 3.07 3.60 7.34
C GLN A 12 2.38 3.74 8.70
N HIS A 13 2.40 4.94 9.27
CA HIS A 13 1.84 5.24 10.58
C HIS A 13 1.01 6.51 10.48
N ILE A 14 -0.30 6.39 10.65
CA ILE A 14 -1.24 7.48 10.47
C ILE A 14 -2.09 7.61 11.73
N SER A 15 -2.30 8.83 12.22
CA SER A 15 -3.28 9.06 13.29
C SER A 15 -4.66 8.59 12.82
N ALA A 16 -5.44 7.94 13.69
CA ALA A 16 -6.76 7.45 13.31
C ALA A 16 -7.68 8.56 12.77
N GLU A 17 -7.52 9.78 13.27
CA GLU A 17 -8.26 10.98 12.84
C GLU A 17 -7.88 11.46 11.43
N ASP A 18 -6.67 11.14 10.96
CA ASP A 18 -6.18 11.58 9.66
C ASP A 18 -6.52 10.60 8.53
N ILE A 19 -6.83 9.34 8.85
CA ILE A 19 -7.16 8.32 7.83
C ILE A 19 -8.32 8.78 6.93
N PRO A 20 -9.46 9.31 7.44
CA PRO A 20 -10.55 9.78 6.57
C PRO A 20 -10.15 10.94 5.66
N ARG A 21 -9.15 11.73 6.04
CA ARG A 21 -8.71 12.91 5.28
C ARG A 21 -8.07 12.51 3.96
N PHE A 22 -7.42 11.34 3.88
CA PHE A 22 -6.86 10.84 2.62
C PHE A 22 -7.95 10.71 1.54
N GLY A 23 -9.06 10.05 1.87
CA GLY A 23 -10.20 9.93 0.97
C GLY A 23 -10.88 11.26 0.67
N GLN A 24 -11.12 12.09 1.68
CA GLN A 24 -11.77 13.40 1.52
C GLN A 24 -10.97 14.36 0.61
N MET A 25 -9.65 14.31 0.69
CA MET A 25 -8.74 15.19 -0.06
C MET A 25 -8.27 14.57 -1.38
N GLY A 26 -8.56 13.29 -1.63
CA GLY A 26 -8.03 12.55 -2.77
C GLY A 26 -6.51 12.38 -2.72
N VAL A 27 -5.93 12.30 -1.51
CA VAL A 27 -4.49 12.05 -1.31
C VAL A 27 -4.22 10.57 -1.51
N ILE A 28 -3.17 10.26 -2.26
CA ILE A 28 -2.71 8.89 -2.51
C ILE A 28 -1.82 8.47 -1.34
N ALA A 29 -2.10 7.29 -0.77
CA ALA A 29 -1.23 6.65 0.21
C ALA A 29 -0.27 5.71 -0.51
N SER A 30 1.01 6.09 -0.58
CA SER A 30 2.07 5.27 -1.18
C SER A 30 2.74 4.44 -0.13
N MET A 31 2.50 3.14 -0.15
CA MET A 31 2.89 2.22 0.91
C MET A 31 3.88 1.19 0.41
N GLN A 32 4.54 0.52 1.34
CA GLN A 32 5.40 -0.63 1.07
C GLN A 32 4.88 -1.78 1.91
N THR A 33 4.21 -2.74 1.28
CA THR A 33 3.54 -3.81 2.04
C THR A 33 4.52 -4.76 2.71
N ILE A 34 5.74 -4.93 2.18
CA ILE A 34 6.81 -5.70 2.83
C ILE A 34 7.27 -5.07 4.15
N HIS A 35 7.29 -3.73 4.25
CA HIS A 35 7.63 -3.02 5.50
C HIS A 35 6.73 -3.44 6.65
N CYS A 36 5.47 -3.81 6.36
CA CYS A 36 4.54 -4.31 7.35
C CYS A 36 5.10 -5.52 8.12
N THR A 37 5.81 -6.41 7.44
CA THR A 37 6.32 -7.65 8.01
C THR A 37 7.76 -7.51 8.53
N SER A 38 8.60 -6.68 7.89
CA SER A 38 9.95 -6.40 8.39
C SER A 38 9.94 -5.50 9.63
N ASP A 39 9.01 -4.56 9.73
CA ASP A 39 8.91 -3.65 10.88
C ASP A 39 8.11 -4.22 12.05
N ALA A 40 7.24 -5.21 11.82
CA ALA A 40 6.33 -5.76 12.85
C ALA A 40 7.00 -6.07 14.22
N PRO A 41 8.24 -6.62 14.29
CA PRO A 41 8.93 -6.83 15.56
C PRO A 41 9.16 -5.56 16.38
N TYR A 42 9.22 -4.38 15.74
CA TYR A 42 9.53 -3.10 16.38
C TYR A 42 8.29 -2.25 16.65
N VAL A 43 7.24 -2.38 15.82
CA VAL A 43 6.09 -1.45 15.84
C VAL A 43 5.47 -1.31 17.23
N LEU A 44 5.21 -2.43 17.93
CA LEU A 44 4.60 -2.39 19.27
C LEU A 44 5.48 -1.67 20.29
N ALA A 45 6.79 -1.90 20.25
CA ALA A 45 7.75 -1.28 21.17
C ALA A 45 7.90 0.24 20.90
N ARG A 46 7.79 0.67 19.63
CA ARG A 46 7.96 2.08 19.24
C ARG A 46 6.69 2.90 19.39
N LEU A 47 5.54 2.35 18.99
CA LEU A 47 4.28 3.08 18.94
C LEU A 47 3.40 2.81 20.18
N GLY A 48 3.60 1.69 20.86
CA GLY A 48 2.66 1.18 21.85
C GLY A 48 1.44 0.53 21.18
N PRO A 49 0.68 -0.30 21.93
CA PRO A 49 -0.35 -1.16 21.35
C PRO A 49 -1.46 -0.38 20.65
N LYS A 50 -1.94 0.70 21.28
CA LYS A 50 -3.04 1.51 20.73
C LYS A 50 -2.72 2.12 19.37
N ARG A 51 -1.59 2.83 19.26
CA ARG A 51 -1.21 3.50 17.99
C ARG A 51 -0.84 2.48 16.91
N ALA A 52 -0.26 1.35 17.30
CA ALA A 52 0.01 0.26 16.36
C ALA A 52 -1.29 -0.29 15.74
N GLU A 53 -2.27 -0.64 16.57
CA GLU A 53 -3.56 -1.18 16.10
C GLU A 53 -4.39 -0.16 15.31
N GLU A 54 -4.39 1.09 15.76
CA GLU A 54 -5.21 2.13 15.14
C GLU A 54 -4.63 2.63 13.81
N GLY A 55 -3.29 2.69 13.69
CA GLY A 55 -2.64 3.50 12.66
C GLY A 55 -1.47 2.87 11.90
N ALA A 56 -0.97 1.68 12.28
CA ALA A 56 0.17 1.07 11.59
C ALA A 56 -0.26 0.18 10.41
N TYR A 57 0.21 0.51 9.20
CA TYR A 57 0.00 -0.24 7.96
C TYR A 57 -1.49 -0.49 7.67
N VAL A 58 -2.30 0.56 7.75
CA VAL A 58 -3.78 0.50 7.74
C VAL A 58 -4.41 0.65 6.36
N TRP A 59 -3.86 -0.03 5.35
CA TRP A 59 -4.29 0.15 3.97
C TRP A 59 -5.76 -0.20 3.71
N GLN A 60 -6.37 -1.13 4.46
CA GLN A 60 -7.82 -1.38 4.35
C GLN A 60 -8.64 -0.20 4.88
N LYS A 61 -8.22 0.45 5.97
CA LYS A 61 -8.88 1.67 6.46
C LYS A 61 -8.73 2.81 5.45
N LEU A 62 -7.55 2.96 4.85
CA LEU A 62 -7.30 3.95 3.78
C LEU A 62 -8.18 3.70 2.55
N MET A 63 -8.21 2.47 2.01
CA MET A 63 -9.07 2.12 0.87
C MET A 63 -10.55 2.38 1.17
N LYS A 64 -11.02 2.01 2.36
CA LYS A 64 -12.41 2.26 2.80
C LYS A 64 -12.75 3.74 2.94
N SER A 65 -11.76 4.59 3.22
CA SER A 65 -11.97 6.05 3.23
C SER A 65 -12.19 6.64 1.82
N GLY A 66 -11.88 5.89 0.76
CA GLY A 66 -11.88 6.36 -0.62
C GLY A 66 -10.50 6.76 -1.14
N ALA A 67 -9.45 6.60 -0.34
CA ALA A 67 -8.08 6.87 -0.75
C ALA A 67 -7.59 5.81 -1.76
N ILE A 68 -6.78 6.24 -2.73
CA ILE A 68 -6.02 5.31 -3.56
C ILE A 68 -4.79 4.88 -2.76
N VAL A 69 -4.58 3.57 -2.67
CA VAL A 69 -3.36 3.00 -2.09
C VAL A 69 -2.48 2.48 -3.22
N THR A 70 -1.23 2.93 -3.24
CA THR A 70 -0.16 2.44 -4.12
C THR A 70 0.81 1.58 -3.33
N ASP A 71 1.54 0.70 -4.03
CA ASP A 71 2.49 -0.22 -3.40
C ASP A 71 3.84 -0.21 -4.15
N GLY A 72 4.94 -0.41 -3.42
CA GLY A 72 6.30 -0.47 -3.94
C GLY A 72 7.27 -0.99 -2.87
N THR A 73 8.51 -1.30 -3.25
CA THR A 73 9.48 -1.90 -2.31
C THR A 73 10.29 -0.89 -1.52
N ASP A 74 10.40 0.36 -1.99
CA ASP A 74 11.38 1.32 -1.47
C ASP A 74 12.84 0.82 -1.59
N ALA A 75 13.13 0.10 -2.67
CA ALA A 75 14.48 -0.39 -2.92
C ALA A 75 15.51 0.77 -2.93
N PRO A 76 16.69 0.58 -2.30
CA PRO A 76 17.23 -0.68 -1.79
C PRO A 76 16.97 -0.94 -0.30
N VAL A 77 16.03 -0.25 0.36
CA VAL A 77 15.68 -0.54 1.76
C VAL A 77 15.19 -1.98 1.90
N GLU A 78 14.31 -2.39 0.99
CA GLU A 78 13.94 -3.78 0.75
C GLU A 78 14.38 -4.23 -0.65
N ASP A 79 14.38 -5.53 -0.88
CA ASP A 79 14.70 -6.09 -2.19
C ASP A 79 13.72 -5.59 -3.27
N VAL A 80 14.21 -5.43 -4.51
CA VAL A 80 13.40 -4.93 -5.63
C VAL A 80 12.34 -5.93 -6.11
N ASP A 81 12.42 -7.20 -5.69
CA ASP A 81 11.46 -8.24 -6.04
C ASP A 81 10.06 -7.86 -5.51
N PRO A 82 9.04 -7.71 -6.39
CA PRO A 82 7.68 -7.36 -5.96
C PRO A 82 6.93 -8.53 -5.29
N ILE A 83 7.41 -9.77 -5.40
CA ILE A 83 6.70 -10.95 -4.89
C ILE A 83 6.60 -10.95 -3.36
N PRO A 84 7.66 -10.65 -2.58
CA PRO A 84 7.56 -10.43 -1.14
C PRO A 84 6.52 -9.37 -0.73
N ASN A 85 6.48 -8.21 -1.41
CA ASN A 85 5.44 -7.20 -1.18
C ASN A 85 4.04 -7.79 -1.37
N TYR A 86 3.78 -8.39 -2.52
CA TYR A 86 2.48 -8.97 -2.82
C TYR A 86 2.07 -10.02 -1.78
N TYR A 87 3.01 -10.86 -1.34
CA TYR A 87 2.79 -11.83 -0.27
C TYR A 87 2.44 -11.15 1.06
N ALA A 88 3.19 -10.12 1.46
CA ALA A 88 2.95 -9.37 2.69
C ALA A 88 1.59 -8.64 2.66
N ALA A 89 1.21 -8.04 1.53
CA ALA A 89 -0.07 -7.36 1.33
C ALA A 89 -1.27 -8.29 1.58
N VAL A 90 -1.21 -9.51 1.04
CA VAL A 90 -2.32 -10.48 1.07
C VAL A 90 -2.32 -11.30 2.36
N THR A 91 -1.15 -11.65 2.89
CA THR A 91 -1.07 -12.60 4.02
C THR A 91 -0.80 -11.93 5.35
N ARG A 92 -0.04 -10.82 5.35
CA ARG A 92 0.54 -10.16 6.53
C ARG A 92 1.24 -11.11 7.50
N LYS A 93 1.79 -12.21 6.98
CA LYS A 93 2.45 -13.24 7.77
C LYS A 93 3.91 -12.87 8.00
N LEU A 94 4.36 -12.94 9.25
CA LEU A 94 5.76 -12.83 9.61
C LEU A 94 6.50 -14.14 9.35
N ALA A 95 7.83 -14.12 9.48
CA ALA A 95 8.67 -15.30 9.28
C ALA A 95 8.32 -16.47 10.22
N ASP A 96 7.79 -16.19 11.41
CA ASP A 96 7.33 -17.19 12.38
C ASP A 96 5.90 -17.69 12.11
N GLY A 97 5.24 -17.19 11.07
CA GLY A 97 3.88 -17.54 10.67
C GLY A 97 2.77 -16.74 11.38
N THR A 98 3.09 -15.88 12.35
CA THR A 98 2.13 -14.99 12.99
C THR A 98 1.59 -13.96 12.00
N VAL A 99 0.36 -13.48 12.24
CA VAL A 99 -0.30 -12.51 11.36
C VAL A 99 -0.36 -11.17 12.06
N PHE A 100 0.30 -10.17 11.48
CA PHE A 100 0.32 -8.81 12.02
C PHE A 100 -0.91 -8.02 11.55
N PHE A 101 -1.82 -7.63 12.46
CA PHE A 101 -3.09 -6.91 12.16
C PHE A 101 -3.86 -7.48 10.95
N GLY A 102 -4.37 -8.71 11.09
CA GLY A 102 -4.93 -9.48 9.98
C GLY A 102 -6.23 -8.95 9.36
N ASP A 103 -6.93 -8.03 10.02
CA ASP A 103 -8.10 -7.32 9.49
C ASP A 103 -7.72 -6.34 8.35
N GLN A 104 -6.45 -5.97 8.29
CA GLN A 104 -5.88 -5.15 7.24
C GLN A 104 -5.35 -5.98 6.07
N LYS A 105 -5.74 -7.24 5.84
CA LYS A 105 -5.27 -7.96 4.63
C LYS A 105 -5.88 -7.40 3.35
N MET A 106 -5.12 -7.34 2.27
CA MET A 106 -5.68 -7.15 0.93
C MET A 106 -6.17 -8.49 0.37
N SER A 107 -7.25 -8.45 -0.40
CA SER A 107 -7.51 -9.48 -1.40
C SER A 107 -6.41 -9.47 -2.46
N ARG A 108 -6.24 -10.60 -3.16
CA ARG A 108 -5.29 -10.73 -4.26
C ARG A 108 -5.48 -9.67 -5.36
N MET A 109 -6.73 -9.29 -5.63
CA MET A 109 -7.05 -8.29 -6.63
C MET A 109 -6.74 -6.87 -6.15
N GLU A 110 -6.99 -6.55 -4.89
CA GLU A 110 -6.59 -5.26 -4.30
C GLU A 110 -5.07 -5.09 -4.33
N ALA A 111 -4.31 -6.12 -3.91
CA ALA A 111 -2.85 -6.10 -3.96
C ALA A 111 -2.33 -5.93 -5.41
N LEU A 112 -2.93 -6.64 -6.38
CA LEU A 112 -2.54 -6.51 -7.79
C LEU A 112 -2.80 -5.09 -8.29
N LYS A 113 -3.96 -4.50 -7.97
CA LYS A 113 -4.30 -3.12 -8.38
C LYS A 113 -3.37 -2.10 -7.73
N ALA A 114 -3.06 -2.26 -6.44
CA ALA A 114 -2.12 -1.39 -5.72
C ALA A 114 -0.75 -1.34 -6.41
N TYR A 115 -0.27 -2.50 -6.88
CA TYR A 115 1.03 -2.64 -7.54
C TYR A 115 1.03 -2.28 -9.05
N THR A 116 -0.14 -2.13 -9.68
CA THR A 116 -0.25 -1.92 -11.14
C THR A 116 -1.00 -0.63 -11.48
N VAL A 117 -2.33 -0.70 -11.62
CA VAL A 117 -3.15 0.42 -12.08
C VAL A 117 -3.06 1.62 -11.13
N ASN A 118 -2.98 1.41 -9.81
CA ASN A 118 -2.89 2.51 -8.86
C ASN A 118 -1.53 3.23 -8.97
N ASN A 119 -0.43 2.49 -9.18
CA ASN A 119 0.89 3.07 -9.45
C ASN A 119 0.88 3.91 -10.73
N ALA A 120 0.24 3.41 -11.79
CA ALA A 120 0.07 4.17 -13.03
C ALA A 120 -0.75 5.45 -12.81
N ILE A 121 -1.82 5.40 -11.99
CA ILE A 121 -2.59 6.59 -11.59
C ILE A 121 -1.70 7.57 -10.82
N ALA A 122 -0.91 7.12 -9.84
CA ALA A 122 0.00 7.99 -9.11
C ALA A 122 1.07 8.66 -10.00
N ALA A 123 1.44 8.01 -11.10
CA ALA A 123 2.44 8.49 -12.05
C ALA A 123 1.88 9.32 -13.23
N PHE A 124 0.55 9.51 -13.33
CA PHE A 124 -0.10 10.13 -14.50
C PHE A 124 0.03 9.33 -15.80
N GLU A 125 0.16 8.01 -15.67
CA GLU A 125 0.40 7.09 -16.78
C GLU A 125 -0.73 6.06 -16.93
N GLU A 126 -1.88 6.25 -16.27
CA GLU A 126 -3.00 5.32 -16.32
C GLU A 126 -3.63 5.18 -17.71
N ASN A 127 -3.34 6.07 -18.65
CA ASN A 127 -3.75 5.95 -20.06
C ASN A 127 -2.68 5.28 -20.93
N ILE A 128 -1.50 5.01 -20.38
CA ILE A 128 -0.35 4.45 -21.09
C ILE A 128 -0.04 3.03 -20.59
N LYS A 129 -0.16 2.76 -19.28
CA LYS A 129 0.17 1.46 -18.66
C LYS A 129 -0.71 1.11 -17.45
N GLY A 130 -0.31 0.07 -16.71
CA GLY A 130 -0.96 -0.40 -15.49
C GLY A 130 -2.12 -1.39 -15.70
N SER A 131 -2.52 -1.67 -16.94
CA SER A 131 -3.48 -2.71 -17.29
C SER A 131 -3.29 -3.18 -18.73
N LEU A 132 -3.68 -4.43 -19.02
CA LEU A 132 -3.74 -4.95 -20.38
C LEU A 132 -5.09 -4.58 -21.00
N SER A 133 -5.10 -3.47 -21.72
CA SER A 133 -6.27 -2.94 -22.41
C SER A 133 -5.85 -2.27 -23.71
N ILE A 134 -6.72 -2.30 -24.71
CA ILE A 134 -6.47 -1.73 -26.04
C ILE A 134 -5.96 -0.28 -25.90
N GLY A 135 -4.87 0.04 -26.61
CA GLY A 135 -4.26 1.36 -26.64
C GLY A 135 -3.17 1.62 -25.59
N LYS A 136 -2.97 0.71 -24.62
CA LYS A 136 -1.88 0.78 -23.64
C LYS A 136 -0.65 -0.03 -24.08
N LEU A 137 0.48 0.19 -23.40
CA LEU A 137 1.69 -0.61 -23.54
C LEU A 137 1.42 -2.09 -23.25
N ALA A 138 2.09 -2.97 -23.99
CA ALA A 138 2.03 -4.41 -23.84
C ALA A 138 3.08 -4.92 -22.83
N ASP A 139 3.23 -4.23 -21.69
CA ASP A 139 4.15 -4.62 -20.62
C ASP A 139 3.51 -5.77 -19.81
N ILE A 140 4.04 -6.99 -19.99
CA ILE A 140 3.44 -8.25 -19.50
C ILE A 140 4.52 -9.14 -18.87
N THR A 141 4.13 -9.92 -17.87
CA THR A 141 4.91 -11.03 -17.29
C THR A 141 4.06 -12.31 -17.29
N VAL A 142 4.68 -13.49 -17.42
CA VAL A 142 4.04 -14.82 -17.59
C VAL A 142 4.61 -15.82 -16.60
#